data_AF-A0A4R2RG61-F1
#
_entry.id   AF-A0A4R2RG61-F1
#
_cell.length_a   1.000
_cell.length_b   1.000
_cell.length_c   1.000
_cell.angle_alpha   90.00
_cell.angle_beta   90.00
_cell.angle_gamma   90.00
#
_symmetry.space_group_name_H-M   'P 1'
#
loop_
_entity.id
_entity.type
_entity.pdbx_description
1 polymer ?
#
loop_
_entity_poly.entity_id
_entity_poly.type
_entity_poly.pdbx_seq_one_letter_code
_entity_poly.pdbx_strand_id
1 'polypeptide(L)'
;MSPPRSLSRRLILEMPESVADGAGGYRQIWIKCGTLWAEVTPGSGGERAGQEVTLARVAYRIVVRGAPVGAASRPAPGHRFREGARVFLIQAVTEADPMGMYLTCFAEEECAA
;
A
#
# COMPACT_ATOMS: atom_id res chain seq x y z
N MET A 1 -15.18 -18.68 -11.31
CA MET A 1 -13.70 -18.69 -11.24
C MET A 1 -13.21 -17.25 -11.18
N SER A 2 -12.47 -16.86 -10.14
CA SER A 2 -11.78 -15.56 -10.16
C SER A 2 -10.76 -15.53 -11.32
N PRO A 3 -10.54 -14.39 -11.98
CA PRO A 3 -9.51 -14.28 -13.00
C PRO A 3 -8.12 -14.65 -12.41
N PRO A 4 -7.20 -15.18 -13.23
CA PRO A 4 -5.85 -15.47 -12.79
C PRO A 4 -5.18 -14.18 -12.30
N ARG A 5 -4.60 -14.23 -11.08
CA ARG A 5 -3.89 -13.09 -10.50
C ARG A 5 -2.60 -12.84 -11.28
N SER A 6 -2.46 -11.65 -11.85
CA SER A 6 -1.28 -11.26 -12.64
C SER A 6 -0.41 -10.31 -11.84
N LEU A 7 0.58 -10.85 -11.13
CA LEU A 7 1.56 -10.07 -10.37
C LEU A 7 2.62 -9.45 -11.31
N SER A 8 2.19 -8.55 -12.18
CA SER A 8 3.00 -8.00 -13.27
C SER A 8 3.74 -6.70 -12.92
N ARG A 9 3.44 -6.08 -11.77
CA ARG A 9 4.01 -4.79 -11.37
C ARG A 9 5.01 -4.96 -10.25
N ARG A 10 6.15 -4.25 -10.34
CA ARG A 10 7.21 -4.31 -9.34
C ARG A 10 7.13 -3.09 -8.43
N LEU A 11 6.69 -3.31 -7.18
CA LEU A 11 6.50 -2.27 -6.18
C LEU A 11 7.58 -2.32 -5.11
N ILE A 12 8.08 -1.17 -4.70
CA ILE A 12 8.94 -1.06 -3.51
C ILE A 12 8.04 -0.92 -2.29
N LEU A 13 8.22 -1.78 -1.29
CA LEU A 13 7.56 -1.65 0.01
C LEU A 13 8.42 -0.76 0.91
N GLU A 14 7.80 0.27 1.49
CA GLU A 14 8.45 1.18 2.42
C GLU A 14 7.66 1.25 3.73
N MET A 15 8.38 1.26 4.86
CA MET A 15 7.83 1.40 6.21
C MET A 15 8.13 2.80 6.75
N PRO A 16 7.20 3.43 7.48
CA PRO A 16 7.47 4.69 8.15
C PRO A 16 8.40 4.48 9.35
N GLU A 17 9.39 5.34 9.50
CA GLU A 17 10.26 5.42 10.67
C GLU A 17 10.24 6.85 11.23
N SER A 18 10.03 6.97 12.53
CA SER A 18 10.05 8.27 13.22
C SER A 18 11.46 8.58 13.70
N VAL A 19 12.04 9.65 13.17
CA VAL A 19 13.37 10.15 13.56
C VAL A 19 13.20 11.44 14.33
N ALA A 20 13.90 11.55 15.47
CA ALA A 20 13.87 12.77 16.27
C ALA A 20 14.50 13.94 15.48
N ASP A 21 13.83 15.08 15.49
CA ASP A 21 14.25 16.28 14.74
C ASP A 21 15.29 17.13 15.52
N GLY A 22 15.71 16.69 16.71
CA GLY A 22 16.65 17.42 17.58
C GLY A 22 16.06 18.63 18.30
N ALA A 23 14.87 19.10 17.89
CA ALA A 23 14.13 20.21 18.51
C ALA A 23 12.95 19.75 19.41
N GLY A 24 12.92 18.48 19.81
CA GLY A 24 11.83 17.89 20.60
C GLY A 24 10.64 17.38 19.77
N GLY A 25 10.70 17.49 18.44
CA GLY A 25 9.75 16.90 17.50
C GLY A 25 10.25 15.61 16.85
N TYR A 26 9.39 14.98 16.05
CA TYR A 26 9.72 13.82 15.22
C TYR A 26 9.36 14.10 13.76
N ARG A 27 10.19 13.63 12.84
CA ARG A 27 9.90 13.60 11.41
C ARG A 27 9.78 12.15 10.94
N GLN A 28 8.83 11.91 10.05
CA GLN A 28 8.69 10.61 9.41
C GLN A 28 9.60 10.50 8.20
N ILE A 29 10.44 9.47 8.18
CA ILE A 29 11.17 9.01 7.01
C ILE A 29 10.58 7.68 6.53
N TRP A 30 10.89 7.31 5.29
CA TRP A 30 10.40 6.08 4.69
C TRP A 30 11.58 5.17 4.36
N ILE A 31 11.60 4.00 5.01
CA ILE A 31 12.67 3.02 4.86
C ILE A 31 12.22 1.93 3.91
N LYS A 32 13.06 1.61 2.91
CA LYS A 32 12.80 0.53 1.97
C LYS A 32 12.93 -0.83 2.67
N CYS A 33 11.82 -1.57 2.74
CA CYS A 33 11.78 -2.92 3.30
C CYS A 33 12.05 -4.01 2.25
N GLY A 34 11.72 -3.75 0.99
CA GLY A 34 11.91 -4.73 -0.08
C GLY A 34 11.23 -4.37 -1.38
N THR A 35 11.20 -5.33 -2.31
CA THR A 35 10.54 -5.18 -3.61
C THR A 35 9.64 -6.39 -3.85
N LEU A 36 8.37 -6.13 -4.14
CA LEU A 36 7.33 -7.13 -4.29
C LEU A 36 6.73 -7.06 -5.70
N TRP A 37 6.37 -8.23 -6.22
CA TRP A 37 5.52 -8.32 -7.41
C TRP A 37 4.06 -8.25 -7.00
N ALA A 38 3.32 -7.40 -7.69
CA ALA A 38 1.96 -7.02 -7.33
C ALA A 38 1.04 -6.99 -8.55
N GLU A 39 -0.22 -7.35 -8.32
CA GLU A 39 -1.33 -6.95 -9.17
C GLU A 39 -1.90 -5.65 -8.59
N VAL A 40 -2.06 -4.62 -9.41
CA VAL A 40 -2.63 -3.33 -8.98
C VAL A 40 -3.91 -3.10 -9.76
N THR A 41 -5.03 -3.09 -9.05
CA THR A 41 -6.36 -2.83 -9.63
C THR A 41 -6.90 -1.52 -9.02
N PRO A 42 -7.31 -0.53 -9.82
CA PRO A 42 -8.04 0.61 -9.28
C PRO A 42 -9.34 0.11 -8.65
N GLY A 43 -9.72 0.67 -7.51
CA GLY A 43 -11.04 0.44 -6.94
C GLY A 43 -12.10 1.01 -7.88
N SER A 44 -13.27 0.39 -7.94
CA SER A 44 -14.45 1.05 -8.49
C SER A 44 -14.66 2.31 -7.67
N GLY A 45 -14.72 3.47 -8.34
CA GLY A 45 -15.07 4.75 -7.72
C GLY A 45 -16.49 4.68 -7.17
N GLY A 46 -16.65 4.08 -6.00
CA GLY A 46 -17.89 4.02 -5.25
C GLY A 46 -18.13 5.38 -4.62
N GLU A 47 -18.77 6.25 -5.40
CA GLU A 47 -19.61 7.38 -4.99
C GLU A 47 -20.11 7.28 -3.53
N ARG A 48 -19.30 7.79 -2.61
CA ARG A 48 -19.76 8.64 -1.50
C ARG A 48 -18.99 9.95 -1.59
N ALA A 49 -19.44 10.78 -2.52
CA ALA A 49 -19.18 12.21 -2.49
C ALA A 49 -19.90 12.80 -1.25
N GLY A 50 -19.32 12.60 -0.08
CA GLY A 50 -19.57 13.45 1.07
C GLY A 50 -18.74 14.71 0.88
N GLN A 51 -19.41 15.87 0.86
CA GLN A 51 -18.85 17.22 0.81
C GLN A 51 -17.53 17.34 1.57
N GLU A 52 -16.40 17.47 0.86
CA GLU A 52 -15.37 18.50 1.06
C GLU A 52 -14.25 18.31 0.05
N VAL A 53 -13.73 19.42 -0.48
CA VAL A 53 -12.60 19.46 -1.42
C VAL A 53 -11.38 18.82 -0.77
N THR A 54 -11.15 17.54 -1.04
CA THR A 54 -9.96 16.80 -0.57
C THR A 54 -9.28 16.22 -1.79
N LEU A 55 -8.00 16.56 -1.99
CA LEU A 55 -7.10 16.03 -3.03
C LEU A 55 -7.58 14.66 -3.51
N ALA A 56 -7.92 14.53 -4.80
CA ALA A 56 -8.59 13.33 -5.33
C ALA A 56 -7.79 12.05 -5.03
N ARG A 57 -8.12 11.37 -3.92
CA ARG A 57 -7.50 10.11 -3.50
C ARG A 57 -8.20 8.99 -4.24
N VAL A 58 -7.47 8.33 -5.13
CA VAL A 58 -7.98 7.17 -5.86
C VAL A 58 -7.69 5.93 -5.04
N ALA A 59 -8.74 5.18 -4.70
CA ALA A 59 -8.61 3.90 -4.00
C ALA A 59 -8.07 2.81 -4.95
N TYR A 60 -7.22 1.94 -4.43
CA TYR A 60 -6.61 0.81 -5.13
C TYR A 60 -6.69 -0.46 -4.29
N ARG A 61 -6.89 -1.58 -4.99
CA ARG A 61 -6.67 -2.92 -4.47
C ARG A 61 -5.36 -3.45 -5.03
N ILE A 62 -4.39 -3.67 -4.16
CA ILE A 62 -3.06 -4.16 -4.52
C ILE A 62 -2.89 -5.56 -3.93
N VAL A 63 -2.68 -6.55 -4.78
CA VAL A 63 -2.47 -7.94 -4.35
C VAL A 63 -1.00 -8.28 -4.48
N VAL A 64 -0.42 -8.84 -3.42
CA VAL A 64 0.96 -9.35 -3.39
C VAL A 64 1.01 -10.79 -2.91
N ARG A 65 2.18 -11.43 -3.02
CA ARG A 65 2.44 -12.72 -2.37
C ARG A 65 2.38 -12.59 -0.85
N GLY A 66 1.89 -13.65 -0.21
CA GLY A 66 1.91 -13.80 1.23
C GLY A 66 3.33 -13.85 1.79
N ALA A 67 3.45 -13.42 3.04
CA ALA A 67 4.66 -13.52 3.82
C ALA A 67 4.26 -13.85 5.28
N PRO A 68 5.08 -14.55 6.07
CA PRO A 68 4.79 -14.82 7.47
C PRO A 68 4.51 -13.54 8.28
N VAL A 69 3.67 -13.63 9.31
CA VAL A 69 3.41 -12.51 10.23
C VAL A 69 4.74 -12.06 10.85
N GLY A 70 5.01 -10.75 10.85
CA GLY A 70 6.25 -10.16 11.36
C GLY A 70 7.43 -10.16 10.37
N ALA A 71 7.30 -10.78 9.19
CA ALA A 71 8.34 -10.67 8.16
C ALA A 71 8.42 -9.24 7.62
N ALA A 72 9.64 -8.73 7.40
CA ALA A 72 9.85 -7.38 6.84
C ALA A 72 9.23 -7.19 5.44
N SER A 73 9.02 -8.29 4.71
CA SER A 73 8.35 -8.29 3.41
C SER A 73 6.82 -8.32 3.49
N ARG A 74 6.23 -8.50 4.68
CA ARG A 74 4.77 -8.50 4.87
C ARG A 74 4.28 -7.05 4.95
N PRO A 75 3.44 -6.57 4.00
CA PRO A 75 2.86 -5.23 4.10
C PRO A 75 1.97 -5.11 5.33
N ALA A 76 1.92 -3.90 5.90
CA ALA A 76 1.09 -3.56 7.04
C ALA A 76 0.40 -2.20 6.83
N PRO A 77 -0.69 -1.90 7.54
CA PRO A 77 -1.28 -0.56 7.56
C PRO A 77 -0.24 0.51 7.94
N GLY A 78 -0.28 1.66 7.26
CA GLY A 78 0.68 2.75 7.44
C GLY A 78 1.97 2.60 6.64
N HIS A 79 2.27 1.41 6.09
CA HIS A 79 3.31 1.27 5.07
C HIS A 79 2.85 1.89 3.75
N ARG A 80 3.75 2.00 2.79
CA ARG A 80 3.40 2.41 1.43
C ARG A 80 4.07 1.56 0.36
N PHE A 81 3.41 1.45 -0.78
CA PHE A 81 4.04 0.96 -2.00
C PHE A 81 4.49 2.13 -2.86
N ARG A 82 5.64 1.98 -3.51
CA ARG A 82 6.18 2.95 -4.45
C ARG A 82 6.46 2.32 -5.80
N GLU A 83 6.01 3.01 -6.85
CA GLU A 83 6.24 2.66 -8.24
C GLU A 83 6.72 3.89 -9.02
N GLY A 84 8.03 4.06 -9.11
CA GLY A 84 8.61 5.28 -9.66
C GLY A 84 8.23 6.52 -8.83
N ALA A 85 7.40 7.39 -9.41
CA ALA A 85 6.87 8.59 -8.77
C ALA A 85 5.51 8.36 -8.06
N ARG A 86 4.83 7.24 -8.34
CA ARG A 86 3.52 6.92 -7.76
C ARG A 86 3.70 6.32 -6.37
N VAL A 87 2.88 6.78 -5.43
CA VAL A 87 2.90 6.31 -4.04
C VAL A 87 1.51 5.84 -3.66
N PHE A 88 1.41 4.65 -3.09
CA PHE A 88 0.18 4.05 -2.62
C PHE A 88 0.28 3.81 -1.11
N LEU A 89 -0.41 4.63 -0.32
CA LEU A 89 -0.46 4.48 1.12
C LEU A 89 -1.37 3.30 1.50
N ILE A 90 -0.87 2.34 2.26
CA ILE A 90 -1.61 1.14 2.65
C ILE A 90 -2.50 1.45 3.85
N GLN A 91 -3.82 1.39 3.65
CA GLN A 91 -4.82 1.63 4.69
C GLN A 91 -5.17 0.36 5.45
N ALA A 92 -5.24 -0.78 4.75
CA ALA A 92 -5.58 -2.05 5.35
C ALA A 92 -4.94 -3.22 4.58
N VAL A 93 -4.69 -4.34 5.28
CA VAL A 93 -4.16 -5.57 4.69
C VAL A 93 -5.00 -6.75 5.18
N THR A 94 -5.40 -7.62 4.26
CA THR A 94 -6.14 -8.86 4.58
C THR A 94 -5.62 -10.02 3.75
N GLU A 95 -5.87 -11.24 4.20
CA GLU A 95 -5.56 -12.44 3.43
C GLU A 95 -6.51 -12.56 2.24
N ALA A 96 -5.96 -12.88 1.08
CA ALA A 96 -6.74 -12.94 -0.15
C ALA A 96 -7.18 -14.36 -0.50
N ASP A 97 -6.69 -15.35 0.24
CA ASP A 97 -7.03 -16.76 0.18
C ASP A 97 -6.85 -17.40 1.57
N PRO A 98 -7.55 -18.49 1.89
CA PRO A 98 -7.48 -19.13 3.21
C PRO A 98 -6.11 -19.72 3.56
N MET A 99 -5.24 -19.91 2.57
CA MET A 99 -3.90 -20.48 2.75
C MET A 99 -2.86 -19.38 3.03
N GLY A 100 -3.25 -18.11 3.01
CA GLY A 100 -2.36 -16.97 3.21
C GLY A 100 -1.31 -16.81 2.11
N MET A 101 -1.53 -17.39 0.93
CA MET A 101 -0.59 -17.37 -0.19
C MET A 101 -0.50 -16.00 -0.86
N TYR A 102 -1.54 -15.18 -0.71
CA TYR A 102 -1.63 -13.83 -1.21
C TYR A 102 -2.25 -12.90 -0.16
N LEU A 103 -1.83 -11.64 -0.21
CA LEU A 103 -2.38 -10.57 0.62
C LEU A 103 -3.04 -9.53 -0.28
N THR A 104 -4.21 -9.05 0.14
CA THR A 104 -4.89 -7.91 -0.44
C THR A 104 -4.60 -6.68 0.41
N CYS A 105 -3.96 -5.69 -0.18
CA CYS A 105 -3.70 -4.39 0.42
C CYS A 105 -4.70 -3.39 -0.18
N PHE A 106 -5.46 -2.73 0.68
CA PHE A 106 -6.28 -1.58 0.30
C PHE A 106 -5.42 -0.34 0.45
N ALA A 107 -5.23 0.38 -0.64
CA ALA A 107 -4.33 1.51 -0.67
C ALA A 107 -4.97 2.72 -1.35
N GLU A 108 -4.47 3.92 -1.03
CA GLU A 108 -4.85 5.16 -1.70
C GLU A 108 -3.64 5.72 -2.43
N GLU A 109 -3.83 6.15 -3.68
CA GLU A 109 -2.77 6.84 -4.41
C GLU A 109 -2.67 8.30 -3.95
N GLU A 110 -1.47 8.68 -3.52
CA GLU A 110 -1.14 10.07 -3.24
C GLU A 110 -0.81 10.75 -4.58
N CYS A 111 -1.76 11.51 -5.11
CA CYS A 111 -1.49 12.43 -6.22
C CYS A 111 -0.68 13.62 -5.68
N ALA A 112 0.57 13.76 -6.13
CA ALA A 112 1.30 15.01 -5.94
C ALA A 112 0.50 16.14 -6.61
N ALA A 113 0.13 17.15 -5.83
CA ALA A 113 -0.54 18.36 -6.31
C ALA A 113 0.42 19.22 -7.15
#